data_AF-A0A2E9ALV0-F1
#
_entry.id   AF-A0A2E9ALV0-F1
#
_cell.length_a   1.000
_cell.length_b   1.000
_cell.length_c   1.000
_cell.angle_alpha   90.00
_cell.angle_beta   90.00
_cell.angle_gamma   90.00
#
_symmetry.space_group_name_H-M   'P 1'
#
loop_
_entity.id
_entity.type
_entity.pdbx_description
1 polymer ?
#
loop_
_entity_poly.entity_id
_entity_poly.type
_entity_poly.pdbx_seq_one_letter_code
_entity_poly.pdbx_strand_id
1 'polypeptide(L)'
;MLYSALNEALTHLRSTDQAATTSASLLLSGIPENLAVGITLIDQPGLSITALAGSIFLANVPEAAGATKVLCQRGYTRRAIWLLWSTIIVLLGAAAVVGFLAFSSTDPFVLGYLRCFTAGAIVASLALDVFPRAFQTNHRLAGIATVLGLLLAIALNQVG
;
A
#
# COMPACT_ATOMS: atom_id res chain seq x y z
N MET A 1 -36.48 -5.37 15.11
CA MET A 1 -36.49 -6.55 14.22
C MET A 1 -35.90 -6.26 12.84
N LEU A 2 -36.30 -5.19 12.14
CA LEU A 2 -35.65 -4.80 10.87
C LEU A 2 -34.20 -4.31 11.08
N TYR A 3 -33.97 -3.47 12.10
CA TYR A 3 -32.63 -2.98 12.45
C TYR A 3 -31.66 -4.09 12.88
N SER A 4 -32.15 -5.12 13.58
CA SER A 4 -31.32 -6.27 13.99
C SER A 4 -30.97 -7.17 12.81
N ALA A 5 -31.91 -7.43 11.90
CA ALA A 5 -31.66 -8.18 10.68
C ALA A 5 -30.75 -7.44 9.69
N LEU A 6 -30.86 -6.11 9.63
CA LEU A 6 -30.02 -5.25 8.79
C LEU A 6 -28.61 -5.10 9.39
N ASN A 7 -28.50 -5.07 10.72
CA ASN A 7 -27.22 -5.11 11.41
C ASN A 7 -26.55 -6.50 11.32
N GLU A 8 -27.31 -7.60 11.36
CA GLU A 8 -26.81 -8.96 11.10
C GLU A 8 -26.36 -9.16 9.63
N ALA A 9 -27.08 -8.60 8.66
CA ALA A 9 -26.67 -8.62 7.26
C ALA A 9 -25.41 -7.78 7.02
N LEU A 10 -25.30 -6.60 7.66
CA LEU A 10 -24.11 -5.75 7.60
C LEU A 10 -22.91 -6.35 8.35
N THR A 11 -23.12 -7.08 9.45
CA THR A 11 -22.03 -7.81 10.14
C THR A 11 -21.63 -9.10 9.42
N HIS A 12 -22.53 -9.73 8.65
CA HIS A 12 -22.19 -10.83 7.75
C HIS A 12 -21.40 -10.39 6.52
N LEU A 13 -21.68 -9.20 5.98
CA LEU A 13 -20.80 -8.57 5.00
C LEU A 13 -19.44 -8.27 5.64
N ARG A 14 -19.42 -7.64 6.82
CA ARG A 14 -18.19 -7.34 7.58
C ARG A 14 -17.32 -8.56 7.95
N SER A 15 -17.88 -9.76 8.03
CA SER A 15 -17.15 -11.01 8.34
C SER A 15 -16.70 -11.78 7.09
N THR A 16 -17.43 -11.67 5.98
CA THR A 16 -17.03 -12.21 4.67
C THR A 16 -16.05 -11.28 3.93
N ASP A 17 -16.05 -9.99 4.27
CA ASP A 17 -15.34 -8.93 3.57
C ASP A 17 -13.89 -8.68 4.01
N GLN A 18 -13.37 -9.24 5.10
CA GLN A 18 -12.08 -8.73 5.63
C GLN A 18 -10.90 -8.86 4.64
N ALA A 19 -10.91 -9.87 3.76
CA ALA A 19 -9.91 -10.03 2.71
C ALA A 19 -10.21 -9.14 1.48
N ALA A 20 -11.48 -9.00 1.08
CA ALA A 20 -11.90 -8.12 -0.02
C ALA A 20 -11.72 -6.64 0.36
N THR A 21 -12.10 -6.25 1.58
CA THR A 21 -11.80 -4.96 2.20
C THR A 21 -10.32 -4.76 2.40
N THR A 22 -9.53 -5.75 2.81
CA THR A 22 -8.06 -5.57 2.85
C THR A 22 -7.51 -5.31 1.45
N SER A 23 -7.99 -6.02 0.42
CA SER A 23 -7.55 -5.83 -0.97
C SER A 23 -8.04 -4.49 -1.56
N ALA A 24 -9.24 -4.05 -1.23
CA ALA A 24 -9.82 -2.79 -1.66
C ALA A 24 -9.22 -1.60 -0.92
N SER A 25 -8.97 -1.72 0.39
CA SER A 25 -8.19 -0.77 1.18
C SER A 25 -6.79 -0.64 0.61
N LEU A 26 -6.14 -1.77 0.27
CA LEU A 26 -4.82 -1.79 -0.37
C LEU A 26 -4.82 -1.06 -1.72
N LEU A 27 -5.87 -1.22 -2.53
CA LEU A 27 -5.99 -0.48 -3.78
C LEU A 27 -6.24 1.02 -3.53
N LEU A 28 -7.05 1.34 -2.52
CA LEU A 28 -7.44 2.72 -2.20
C LEU A 28 -6.29 3.52 -1.58
N SER A 29 -5.51 2.93 -0.68
CA SER A 29 -4.28 3.54 -0.12
C SER A 29 -3.09 3.40 -1.09
N GLY A 30 -3.05 2.29 -1.82
CA GLY A 30 -1.97 1.97 -2.76
C GLY A 30 -1.93 2.92 -3.95
N ILE A 31 -3.07 3.41 -4.47
CA ILE A 31 -3.03 4.38 -5.60
C ILE A 31 -2.29 5.67 -5.20
N PRO A 32 -2.65 6.37 -4.10
CA PRO A 32 -1.89 7.52 -3.60
C PRO A 32 -0.41 7.21 -3.33
N GLU A 33 -0.10 6.04 -2.75
CA GLU A 33 1.27 5.60 -2.46
C GLU A 33 2.10 5.41 -3.73
N ASN A 34 1.56 4.71 -4.71
CA ASN A 34 2.27 4.41 -5.95
C ASN A 34 2.34 5.64 -6.86
N LEU A 35 1.35 6.55 -6.82
CA LEU A 35 1.48 7.89 -7.40
C LEU A 35 2.67 8.66 -6.81
N ALA A 36 2.84 8.61 -5.49
CA ALA A 36 3.98 9.24 -4.81
C ALA A 36 5.32 8.68 -5.32
N VAL A 37 5.41 7.35 -5.47
CA VAL A 37 6.59 6.68 -6.06
C VAL A 37 6.87 7.19 -7.47
N GLY A 38 5.85 7.39 -8.30
CA GLY A 38 6.02 7.99 -9.64
C GLY A 38 6.55 9.44 -9.60
N ILE A 39 6.05 10.23 -8.66
CA ILE A 39 6.41 11.65 -8.49
C ILE A 39 7.82 11.85 -7.94
N THR A 40 8.29 10.98 -7.05
CA THR A 40 9.64 11.07 -6.48
C THR A 40 10.72 10.77 -7.51
N LEU A 41 10.40 10.02 -8.56
CA LEU A 41 11.32 9.67 -9.64
C LEU A 41 11.58 10.81 -10.63
N ILE A 42 10.76 11.86 -10.63
CA ILE A 42 10.93 13.02 -11.52
C ILE A 42 12.26 13.75 -11.23
N ASP A 43 12.65 13.85 -9.96
CA ASP A 43 13.86 14.57 -9.53
C ASP A 43 15.12 13.68 -9.48
N GLN A 44 15.00 12.40 -9.88
CA GLN A 44 16.06 11.41 -9.81
C GLN A 44 16.48 10.98 -11.24
N PRO A 45 17.11 11.86 -12.03
CA PRO A 45 17.53 11.57 -13.40
C PRO A 45 18.65 10.51 -13.38
N GLY A 46 18.26 9.24 -13.44
CA GLY A 46 19.17 8.09 -13.31
C GLY A 46 18.53 6.86 -12.69
N LEU A 47 17.42 7.00 -11.95
CA LEU A 47 16.67 5.84 -11.47
C LEU A 47 15.96 5.15 -12.65
N SER A 48 16.46 3.97 -13.02
CA SER A 48 15.86 3.09 -14.03
C SER A 48 14.41 2.71 -13.68
N ILE A 49 13.64 2.29 -14.69
CA ILE A 49 12.36 1.55 -14.53
C ILE A 49 12.52 0.41 -13.50
N THR A 50 13.71 -0.18 -13.39
CA THR A 50 14.05 -1.20 -12.39
C THR A 50 13.93 -0.69 -10.95
N ALA A 51 14.31 0.55 -10.68
CA ALA A 51 14.22 1.14 -9.35
C ALA A 51 12.77 1.53 -8.99
N LEU A 52 12.00 2.02 -9.97
CA LEU A 52 10.55 2.20 -9.84
C LEU A 52 9.88 0.86 -9.50
N ALA A 53 10.13 -0.18 -10.31
CA ALA A 53 9.59 -1.52 -10.10
C ALA A 53 10.04 -2.12 -8.76
N GLY A 54 11.29 -1.89 -8.37
CA GLY A 54 11.85 -2.31 -7.09
C GLY A 54 11.17 -1.63 -5.90
N SER A 55 10.91 -0.32 -5.99
CA SER A 55 10.23 0.46 -4.94
C SER A 55 8.78 0.01 -4.76
N ILE A 56 8.03 -0.14 -5.86
CA ILE A 56 6.66 -0.68 -5.84
C ILE A 56 6.63 -2.10 -5.28
N PHE A 57 7.57 -2.95 -5.70
CA PHE A 57 7.67 -4.31 -5.21
C PHE A 57 7.92 -4.33 -3.70
N LEU A 58 8.93 -3.59 -3.22
CA LEU A 58 9.26 -3.55 -1.78
C LEU A 58 8.11 -3.02 -0.91
N ALA A 59 7.40 -1.98 -1.38
CA ALA A 59 6.29 -1.38 -0.65
C ALA A 59 5.10 -2.35 -0.50
N ASN A 60 4.78 -3.10 -1.56
CA ASN A 60 3.54 -3.87 -1.60
C ASN A 60 3.71 -5.36 -1.24
N VAL A 61 4.92 -5.92 -1.29
CA VAL A 61 5.16 -7.37 -1.05
C VAL A 61 4.86 -7.83 0.38
N PRO A 62 5.33 -7.15 1.45
CA PRO A 62 5.05 -7.58 2.82
C PRO A 62 3.55 -7.60 3.11
N GLU A 63 2.83 -6.60 2.61
CA GLU A 63 1.38 -6.48 2.76
C GLU A 63 0.65 -7.53 1.94
N ALA A 64 1.12 -7.80 0.72
CA ALA A 64 0.60 -8.86 -0.13
C ALA A 64 0.78 -10.25 0.48
N ALA A 65 1.90 -10.51 1.13
CA ALA A 65 2.14 -11.77 1.84
C ALA A 65 1.17 -11.93 3.02
N GLY A 66 0.95 -10.86 3.80
CA GLY A 66 -0.01 -10.84 4.90
C GLY A 66 -1.46 -11.11 4.42
N ALA A 67 -1.91 -10.39 3.41
CA ALA A 67 -3.24 -10.58 2.81
C ALA A 67 -3.41 -11.96 2.16
N THR A 68 -2.36 -12.48 1.50
CA THR A 68 -2.36 -13.83 0.92
C THR A 68 -2.52 -14.91 1.98
N LYS A 69 -1.86 -14.78 3.13
CA LYS A 69 -2.02 -15.72 4.25
C LYS A 69 -3.47 -15.82 4.69
N VAL A 70 -4.17 -14.69 4.79
CA VAL A 70 -5.60 -14.63 5.14
C VAL A 70 -6.47 -15.28 4.05
N LEU A 71 -6.19 -14.99 2.77
CA LEU A 71 -6.91 -15.61 1.64
C LEU A 71 -6.74 -17.13 1.62
N CYS A 72 -5.53 -17.63 1.84
CA CYS A 72 -5.26 -19.08 1.95
C CYS A 72 -6.01 -19.70 3.14
N GLN A 73 -5.99 -19.06 4.32
CA GLN A 73 -6.72 -19.55 5.50
C GLN A 73 -8.24 -19.61 5.28
N ARG A 74 -8.78 -18.73 4.42
CA ARG A 74 -10.19 -18.71 4.02
C ARG A 74 -10.53 -19.69 2.88
N GLY A 75 -9.58 -20.49 2.42
CA GLY A 75 -9.81 -21.52 1.40
C GLY A 75 -9.88 -21.00 -0.04
N TYR A 76 -9.39 -19.79 -0.33
CA TYR A 76 -9.32 -19.29 -1.70
C TYR A 76 -8.37 -20.14 -2.55
N THR A 77 -8.74 -20.38 -3.81
CA THR A 77 -7.90 -21.15 -4.72
C THR A 77 -6.65 -20.38 -5.12
N ARG A 78 -5.55 -21.09 -5.35
CA ARG A 78 -4.27 -20.50 -5.79
C ARG A 78 -4.42 -19.64 -7.05
N ARG A 79 -5.30 -20.04 -7.98
CA ARG A 79 -5.59 -19.28 -9.22
C ARG A 79 -6.26 -17.94 -8.93
N ALA A 80 -7.24 -17.91 -8.01
CA ALA A 80 -7.92 -16.68 -7.63
C ALA A 80 -6.95 -15.67 -6.97
N ILE A 81 -6.06 -16.16 -6.10
CA ILE A 81 -5.03 -15.34 -5.45
C ILE A 81 -4.07 -14.74 -6.49
N TRP A 82 -3.58 -15.55 -7.44
CA TRP A 82 -2.70 -15.06 -8.50
C TRP A 82 -3.36 -14.00 -9.41
N LEU A 83 -4.62 -14.20 -9.77
CA LEU A 83 -5.37 -13.23 -10.58
C LEU A 83 -5.59 -11.91 -9.84
N LEU A 84 -5.95 -11.98 -8.55
CA LEU A 84 -6.10 -10.81 -7.70
C LEU A 84 -4.81 -9.99 -7.65
N TRP A 85 -3.69 -10.64 -7.31
CA TRP A 85 -2.40 -9.94 -7.22
C TRP A 85 -1.91 -9.40 -8.55
N SER A 86 -2.11 -10.14 -9.65
CA SER A 86 -1.75 -9.65 -10.98
C SER A 86 -2.53 -8.38 -11.33
N THR A 87 -3.81 -8.32 -10.98
CA THR A 87 -4.66 -7.14 -11.20
C THR A 87 -4.19 -5.95 -10.37
N ILE A 88 -3.88 -6.18 -9.09
CA ILE A 88 -3.36 -5.15 -8.18
C ILE A 88 -2.02 -4.61 -8.69
N ILE A 89 -1.08 -5.48 -9.07
CA ILE A 89 0.24 -5.08 -9.60
C ILE A 89 0.08 -4.18 -10.83
N VAL A 90 -0.81 -4.54 -11.75
CA VAL A 90 -1.06 -3.73 -12.96
C VAL A 90 -1.65 -2.37 -12.60
N LEU A 91 -2.63 -2.31 -11.70
CA LEU A 91 -3.26 -1.05 -11.28
C LEU A 91 -2.28 -0.12 -10.55
N LEU A 92 -1.51 -0.65 -9.61
CA LEU A 92 -0.54 0.13 -8.84
C LEU A 92 0.65 0.57 -9.71
N GLY A 93 1.12 -0.30 -10.61
CA GLY A 93 2.12 0.07 -11.61
C GLY A 93 1.64 1.17 -12.55
N ALA A 94 0.40 1.08 -13.02
CA ALA A 94 -0.21 2.14 -13.82
C ALA A 94 -0.32 3.46 -13.05
N ALA A 95 -0.69 3.43 -11.77
CA ALA A 95 -0.74 4.62 -10.93
C ALA A 95 0.63 5.30 -10.82
N ALA A 96 1.72 4.54 -10.65
CA ALA A 96 3.08 5.09 -10.62
C ALA A 96 3.51 5.68 -11.96
N VAL A 97 3.20 5.01 -13.09
CA VAL A 97 3.48 5.53 -14.42
C VAL A 97 2.73 6.83 -14.68
N VAL A 98 1.46 6.90 -14.26
CA VAL A 98 0.66 8.14 -14.33
C VAL A 98 1.29 9.23 -13.46
N GLY A 99 1.73 8.91 -12.24
CA GLY A 99 2.41 9.84 -11.35
C GLY A 99 3.68 10.43 -11.97
N PHE A 100 4.46 9.61 -12.68
CA PHE A 100 5.66 10.07 -13.38
C PHE A 100 5.30 10.91 -14.62
N LEU A 101 4.51 10.36 -15.54
CA LEU A 101 4.24 11.00 -16.83
C LEU A 101 3.41 12.27 -16.70
N ALA A 102 2.33 12.23 -15.90
CA ALA A 102 1.39 13.34 -15.79
C ALA A 102 1.98 14.54 -15.05
N PHE A 103 2.96 14.32 -14.16
CA PHE A 103 3.56 15.38 -13.36
C PHE A 103 5.01 15.73 -13.72
N SER A 104 5.61 15.04 -14.71
CA SER A 104 6.98 15.27 -15.17
C SER A 104 7.28 16.70 -15.64
N SER A 105 6.27 17.40 -16.16
CA SER A 105 6.38 18.75 -16.74
C SER A 105 5.68 19.81 -15.88
N THR A 106 5.32 19.46 -14.64
CA THR A 106 4.54 20.33 -13.75
C THR A 106 5.46 21.24 -12.93
N ASP A 107 4.99 22.45 -12.65
CA ASP A 107 5.69 23.45 -11.81
C ASP A 107 6.11 22.85 -10.44
N PRO A 108 7.36 23.05 -9.99
CA PRO A 108 7.85 22.52 -8.71
C PRO A 108 6.98 22.87 -7.50
N PHE A 109 6.29 24.02 -7.52
CA PHE A 109 5.39 24.41 -6.44
C PHE A 109 4.17 23.47 -6.34
N VAL A 110 3.55 23.15 -7.48
CA VAL A 110 2.43 22.19 -7.57
C VAL A 110 2.90 20.78 -7.21
N LEU A 111 4.10 20.39 -7.63
CA LEU A 111 4.70 19.11 -7.29
C LEU A 111 4.91 18.97 -5.77
N GLY A 112 5.32 20.06 -5.11
CA GLY A 112 5.46 20.12 -3.64
C GLY A 112 4.15 19.86 -2.92
N TYR A 113 3.04 20.47 -3.35
CA TYR A 113 1.71 20.19 -2.75
C TYR A 113 1.30 18.75 -2.93
N LEU A 114 1.52 18.18 -4.11
CA LEU A 114 1.16 16.81 -4.40
C LEU A 114 1.95 15.83 -3.53
N ARG A 115 3.25 16.08 -3.34
CA ARG A 115 4.11 15.31 -2.43
C ARG A 115 3.63 15.38 -0.98
N CYS A 116 3.28 16.56 -0.49
CA CYS A 116 2.73 16.73 0.85
C CYS A 116 1.40 15.98 1.01
N PHE A 117 0.53 16.04 -0.01
CA PHE A 117 -0.73 15.31 -0.02
C PHE A 117 -0.52 13.79 0.01
N THR A 118 0.36 13.26 -0.84
CA THR A 118 0.66 11.82 -0.87
C THR A 118 1.34 11.35 0.42
N ALA A 119 2.22 12.18 1.01
CA ALA A 119 2.83 11.87 2.31
C ALA A 119 1.78 11.80 3.42
N GLY A 120 0.79 12.70 3.43
CA GLY A 120 -0.34 12.64 4.35
C GLY A 120 -1.17 11.37 4.19
N ALA A 121 -1.40 10.94 2.94
CA ALA A 121 -2.12 9.69 2.65
C ALA A 121 -1.36 8.46 3.17
N ILE A 122 -0.03 8.40 2.99
CA ILE A 122 0.83 7.34 3.56
C ILE A 122 0.73 7.31 5.09
N VAL A 123 0.85 8.47 5.74
CA VAL A 123 0.75 8.56 7.22
C VAL A 123 -0.61 8.10 7.71
N ALA A 124 -1.69 8.50 7.03
CA ALA A 124 -3.04 8.06 7.35
C ALA A 124 -3.21 6.54 7.19
N SER A 125 -2.69 5.96 6.10
CA SER A 125 -2.67 4.52 5.86
C SER A 125 -1.96 3.76 6.99
N LEU A 126 -0.77 4.22 7.40
CA LEU A 126 -0.02 3.64 8.51
C LEU A 126 -0.81 3.69 9.83
N ALA A 127 -1.42 4.84 10.13
CA ALA A 127 -2.14 5.06 11.37
C ALA A 127 -3.45 4.26 11.46
N LEU A 128 -4.19 4.14 10.35
CA LEU A 128 -5.52 3.54 10.32
C LEU A 128 -5.47 2.02 10.12
N ASP A 129 -4.50 1.51 9.38
CA ASP A 129 -4.44 0.10 9.00
C ASP A 129 -3.19 -0.62 9.50
N VAL A 130 -2.00 -0.12 9.21
CA VAL A 130 -0.75 -0.88 9.43
C VAL A 130 -0.41 -1.02 10.92
N PHE A 131 -0.34 0.10 11.65
CA PHE A 131 0.01 0.08 13.06
C PHE A 131 -1.01 -0.66 13.94
N PRO A 132 -2.34 -0.45 13.80
CA PRO A 132 -3.32 -1.20 14.58
C PRO A 132 -3.18 -2.71 14.41
N ARG A 133 -2.97 -3.20 13.18
CA ARG A 133 -2.80 -4.63 12.88
C ARG A 133 -1.49 -5.19 13.47
N ALA A 134 -0.39 -4.45 13.33
CA ALA A 134 0.91 -4.85 13.86
C ALA A 134 0.90 -4.95 15.39
N PHE A 135 0.28 -3.97 16.06
CA PHE A 135 0.20 -3.94 17.52
C PHE A 135 -0.73 -5.02 18.10
N GLN A 136 -1.77 -5.44 17.37
CA GLN A 136 -2.61 -6.59 17.75
C GLN A 136 -1.85 -7.91 17.75
N THR A 137 -0.84 -8.06 16.89
CA THR A 137 -0.05 -9.30 16.80
C THR A 137 1.03 -9.35 17.88
N ASN A 138 1.89 -8.32 17.98
CA ASN A 138 2.89 -8.21 19.03
C ASN A 138 3.40 -6.78 19.16
N HIS A 139 2.97 -6.08 20.22
CA HIS A 139 3.27 -4.66 20.39
C HIS A 139 4.77 -4.34 20.48
N ARG A 140 5.57 -5.20 21.14
CA ARG A 140 6.99 -4.97 21.37
C ARG A 140 7.81 -5.18 20.10
N LEU A 141 7.52 -6.26 19.37
CA LEU A 141 8.18 -6.54 18.10
C LEU A 141 7.78 -5.53 17.00
N ALA A 142 6.52 -5.10 16.97
CA ALA A 142 6.05 -4.08 16.02
C ALA A 142 6.81 -2.75 16.18
N GLY A 143 7.00 -2.29 17.42
CA GLY A 143 7.79 -1.08 17.69
C GLY A 143 9.25 -1.21 17.26
N ILE A 144 9.91 -2.33 17.62
CA ILE A 144 11.31 -2.59 17.22
C ILE A 144 11.44 -2.66 15.68
N ALA A 145 10.54 -3.39 15.01
CA ALA A 145 10.55 -3.52 13.56
C ALA A 145 10.34 -2.17 12.86
N THR A 146 9.49 -1.30 13.39
CA THR A 146 9.27 0.05 12.86
C THR A 146 10.54 0.90 12.95
N VAL A 147 11.22 0.89 14.10
CA VAL A 147 12.49 1.62 14.28
C VAL A 147 13.58 1.07 13.36
N LEU A 148 13.73 -0.26 13.30
CA LEU A 148 14.73 -0.90 12.43
C LEU A 148 14.46 -0.61 10.95
N GLY A 149 13.20 -0.66 10.52
CA GLY A 149 12.81 -0.32 9.16
C GLY A 149 13.14 1.13 8.80
N LEU A 150 12.87 2.08 9.70
CA LEU A 150 13.21 3.48 9.50
C LEU A 150 14.73 3.70 9.43
N LEU A 151 15.49 3.10 10.36
CA LEU A 151 16.95 3.17 10.34
C LEU A 151 17.54 2.57 9.07
N LEU A 152 16.99 1.45 8.60
CA LEU A 152 17.40 0.81 7.35
C LEU A 152 17.10 1.72 6.15
N ALA A 153 15.91 2.33 6.10
CA ALA A 153 15.55 3.26 5.03
C ALA A 153 16.50 4.48 4.98
N ILE A 154 16.84 5.05 6.14
CA ILE A 154 17.81 6.15 6.25
C ILE A 154 19.20 5.69 5.80
N ALA A 155 19.64 4.52 6.24
CA ALA A 155 20.93 3.96 5.85
C ALA A 155 21.02 3.74 4.33
N LEU A 156 19.97 3.19 3.72
CA LEU A 156 19.88 3.01 2.27
C LEU A 156 19.93 4.36 1.54
N ASN A 157 19.20 5.36 2.01
CA ASN A 157 19.22 6.71 1.43
C ASN A 157 20.60 7.39 1.51
N GLN A 158 21.47 6.98 2.44
CA GLN A 158 22.84 7.49 2.52
C GLN A 158 23.81 6.76 1.58
N VAL A 159 23.46 5.54 1.16
CA VAL A 159 24.31 4.70 0.29
C VAL A 159 24.06 4.98 -1.19
N GLY A 160 22.92 5.59 -1.57
CA GLY A 160 22.64 6.06 -2.93
C GLY A 160 21.17 6.36 -3.17
#